data_AF-A0AAC9FQN4-F1
#
_entry.id   AF-A0AAC9FQN4-F1
#
_cell.length_a   1.000
_cell.length_b   1.000
_cell.length_c   1.000
_cell.angle_alpha   90.00
_cell.angle_beta   90.00
_cell.angle_gamma   90.00
#
_symmetry.space_group_name_H-M   'P 1'
#
loop_
_entity.id
_entity.type
_entity.pdbx_description
1 polymer ?
#
loop_
_entity_poly.entity_id
_entity_poly.type
_entity_poly.pdbx_seq_one_letter_code
_entity_poly.pdbx_strand_id
1 'polypeptide(L)'
;MELTQNFIKAKQPCAAGYRWYIRNRHNGTDYQHLLDNLVREGRIADAIWLLDNFGPTDAVLEADDIEADALIFAGTIVVRGGIHVDGVLRAGQAIRAGGGVRAGESITTGGDLEAKAGLYCDGTVHVGGDLRVGWSLTAAGALRCRGVVRVHRDLHCDADIDVADDLLIGEALAVRGNVRVGKGVRAGGEVSSEAGIVSANGILAGADLRASTHLEAGWGIKAWGDIEAGGAIRSGEGVEAGGVIVAGPGYGIHAGLNVRMDDWPASACIRAAQQPSRLISGYWAEAA
;
A
#
# COMPACT_ATOMS: atom_id res chain seq x y z
N MET A 1 -11.02 -27.67 -7.01
CA MET A 1 -10.17 -27.91 -8.20
C MET A 1 -9.33 -29.16 -7.93
N GLU A 2 -9.19 -30.07 -8.89
CA GLU A 2 -8.29 -31.22 -8.74
C GLU A 2 -6.95 -30.98 -9.43
N LEU A 3 -5.85 -31.06 -8.68
CA LEU A 3 -4.49 -30.97 -9.20
C LEU A 3 -4.06 -32.33 -9.75
N THR A 4 -3.67 -32.40 -11.03
CA THR A 4 -3.12 -33.65 -11.61
C THR A 4 -1.60 -33.65 -11.60
N GLN A 5 -1.00 -34.85 -11.59
CA GLN A 5 0.46 -35.01 -11.64
C GLN A 5 1.08 -34.33 -12.87
N ASN A 6 0.41 -34.40 -14.02
CA ASN A 6 0.90 -33.81 -15.26
C ASN A 6 0.95 -32.28 -15.16
N PHE A 7 -0.05 -31.67 -14.53
CA PHE A 7 -0.07 -30.23 -14.30
C PHE A 7 1.05 -29.76 -13.37
N ILE A 8 1.30 -30.47 -12.27
CA ILE A 8 2.41 -30.15 -11.37
C ILE A 8 3.76 -30.33 -12.07
N LYS A 9 3.96 -31.42 -12.82
CA LYS A 9 5.21 -31.64 -13.55
C LYS A 9 5.48 -30.55 -14.59
N ALA A 10 4.43 -30.03 -15.25
CA ALA A 10 4.54 -28.98 -16.26
C ALA A 10 5.03 -27.64 -15.68
N LYS A 11 4.77 -27.36 -14.40
CA LYS A 11 5.21 -26.13 -13.72
C LYS A 11 6.65 -26.19 -13.15
N GLN A 12 7.38 -27.28 -13.43
CA GLN A 12 8.78 -27.47 -13.03
C GLN A 12 9.06 -27.19 -11.53
N PRO A 13 8.34 -27.84 -10.59
CA PRO A 13 8.60 -27.70 -9.15
C PRO A 13 9.99 -28.21 -8.77
N CYS A 14 10.48 -27.77 -7.61
CA CYS A 14 11.71 -28.32 -7.05
C CYS A 14 11.57 -29.82 -6.75
N ALA A 15 12.69 -30.56 -6.79
CA ALA A 15 12.69 -32.01 -6.60
C ALA A 15 12.16 -32.45 -5.23
N ALA A 16 12.32 -31.63 -4.19
CA ALA A 16 11.79 -31.90 -2.85
C ALA A 16 10.26 -31.72 -2.79
N GLY A 17 9.72 -30.62 -3.32
CA GLY A 17 8.29 -30.34 -3.44
C GLY A 17 7.56 -31.39 -4.28
N TYR A 18 8.11 -31.76 -5.43
CA TYR A 18 7.49 -32.77 -6.29
C TYR A 18 7.43 -34.16 -5.64
N ARG A 19 8.50 -34.58 -4.95
CA ARG A 19 8.52 -35.86 -4.23
C ARG A 19 7.49 -35.90 -3.11
N TRP A 20 7.33 -34.80 -2.39
CA TRP A 20 6.31 -34.68 -1.35
C TRP A 20 4.90 -34.76 -1.92
N TYR A 21 4.62 -34.01 -2.99
CA TYR A 21 3.31 -34.07 -3.64
C TYR A 21 2.92 -35.49 -4.06
N ILE A 22 3.86 -36.26 -4.65
CA ILE A 22 3.59 -37.65 -5.04
C ILE A 22 3.25 -38.54 -3.83
N ARG A 23 3.89 -38.32 -2.68
CA ARG A 23 3.67 -39.12 -1.46
C ARG A 23 2.36 -38.77 -0.77
N ASN A 24 1.98 -37.50 -0.81
CA ASN A 24 0.85 -36.97 -0.03
C ASN A 24 -0.42 -36.81 -0.88
N ARG A 25 -0.35 -37.07 -2.19
CA ARG A 25 -1.55 -37.14 -3.05
C ARG A 25 -2.25 -38.49 -2.91
N HIS A 26 -3.54 -38.45 -2.67
CA HIS A 26 -4.47 -39.56 -2.82
C HIS A 26 -5.48 -39.23 -3.95
N ASN A 27 -6.18 -40.22 -4.51
CA ASN A 27 -7.21 -39.95 -5.52
C ASN A 27 -8.26 -38.98 -4.94
N GLY A 28 -8.49 -37.84 -5.60
CA GLY A 28 -9.42 -36.80 -5.15
C GLY A 28 -8.88 -35.86 -4.05
N THR A 29 -7.57 -35.65 -3.95
CA THR A 29 -7.04 -34.70 -2.95
C THR A 29 -7.50 -33.28 -3.30
N ASP A 30 -8.30 -32.71 -2.41
CA ASP A 30 -8.75 -31.32 -2.50
C ASP A 30 -7.56 -30.36 -2.45
N TYR A 31 -7.61 -29.32 -3.29
CA TYR A 31 -6.54 -28.34 -3.44
C TYR A 31 -6.24 -27.62 -2.12
N GLN A 32 -7.29 -27.25 -1.38
CA GLN A 32 -7.12 -26.62 -0.08
C GLN A 32 -6.48 -27.57 0.93
N HIS A 33 -6.90 -28.84 0.95
CA HIS A 33 -6.29 -29.85 1.82
C HIS A 33 -4.79 -30.04 1.57
N LEU A 34 -4.32 -29.92 0.32
CA LEU A 34 -2.88 -29.92 0.02
C LEU A 34 -2.15 -28.70 0.61
N LEU A 35 -2.75 -27.51 0.50
CA LEU A 35 -2.20 -26.29 1.09
C LEU A 35 -2.12 -26.42 2.62
N ASP A 36 -3.18 -26.90 3.26
CA ASP A 36 -3.24 -27.07 4.71
C ASP A 36 -2.20 -28.08 5.21
N ASN A 37 -1.97 -29.17 4.46
CA ASN A 37 -0.94 -30.15 4.78
C ASN A 37 0.48 -29.57 4.67
N LEU A 38 0.74 -28.76 3.63
CA LEU A 38 2.03 -28.06 3.51
C LEU A 38 2.24 -27.10 4.68
N VAL A 39 1.21 -26.34 5.06
CA VAL A 39 1.28 -25.42 6.20
C VAL A 39 1.56 -26.17 7.50
N ARG A 40 0.83 -27.27 7.76
CA ARG A 40 1.01 -28.10 8.96
C ARG A 40 2.40 -28.72 9.08
N GLU A 41 3.04 -29.02 7.94
CA GLU A 41 4.42 -29.53 7.90
C GLU A 41 5.48 -28.42 7.88
N GLY A 42 5.09 -27.15 8.06
CA GLY A 42 6.01 -25.99 8.05
C GLY A 42 6.53 -25.63 6.66
N ARG A 43 5.95 -26.18 5.59
CA ARG A 43 6.36 -25.97 4.20
C ARG A 43 5.63 -24.78 3.55
N ILE A 44 5.65 -23.64 4.25
CA ILE A 44 4.94 -22.41 3.87
C ILE A 44 5.31 -21.96 2.46
N ALA A 45 6.61 -21.98 2.12
CA ALA A 45 7.09 -21.56 0.80
C ALA A 45 6.54 -22.42 -0.35
N ASP A 46 6.39 -23.73 -0.13
CA ASP A 46 5.81 -24.63 -1.14
C ASP A 46 4.31 -24.40 -1.31
N ALA A 47 3.59 -24.08 -0.23
CA ALA A 47 2.17 -23.73 -0.28
C ALA A 47 1.94 -22.42 -1.03
N ILE A 48 2.77 -21.39 -0.76
CA ILE A 48 2.79 -20.13 -1.49
C ILE A 48 3.05 -20.39 -2.98
N TRP A 49 4.10 -21.15 -3.31
CA TRP A 49 4.44 -21.48 -4.69
C TRP A 49 3.31 -22.18 -5.42
N LEU A 50 2.60 -23.09 -4.74
CA LEU A 50 1.47 -23.80 -5.31
C LEU A 50 0.31 -22.83 -5.61
N LEU A 51 0.03 -21.89 -4.72
CA LEU A 51 -0.98 -20.86 -4.95
C LEU A 51 -0.60 -19.89 -6.09
N ASP A 52 0.66 -19.47 -6.16
CA ASP A 52 1.17 -18.60 -7.23
C ASP A 52 1.07 -19.24 -8.62
N ASN A 53 1.28 -20.56 -8.73
CA ASN A 53 1.36 -21.25 -10.02
C ASN A 53 0.04 -21.78 -10.55
N PHE A 54 -0.88 -22.12 -9.65
CA PHE A 54 -2.17 -22.71 -9.99
C PHE A 54 -3.34 -21.75 -9.81
N GLY A 55 -3.10 -20.63 -9.11
CA GLY A 55 -4.07 -19.57 -8.95
C GLY A 55 -5.12 -19.88 -7.88
N PRO A 56 -5.97 -18.89 -7.60
CA PRO A 56 -6.99 -18.99 -6.57
C PRO A 56 -8.18 -19.86 -6.98
N THR A 57 -9.05 -20.13 -6.01
CA THR A 57 -10.37 -20.76 -6.23
C THR A 57 -11.50 -19.80 -5.81
N ASP A 58 -12.74 -20.18 -6.11
CA ASP A 58 -13.95 -19.47 -5.64
C ASP A 58 -14.42 -19.95 -4.25
N ALA A 59 -13.59 -20.74 -3.54
CA ALA A 59 -13.94 -21.23 -2.22
C ALA A 59 -14.04 -20.06 -1.20
N VAL A 60 -14.86 -20.25 -0.17
CA VAL A 60 -15.01 -19.27 0.91
C VAL A 60 -14.77 -19.99 2.24
N LEU A 61 -13.82 -19.47 3.03
CA LEU A 61 -13.63 -19.84 4.42
C LEU A 61 -14.43 -18.87 5.29
N GLU A 62 -15.41 -19.38 6.02
CA GLU A 62 -16.19 -18.61 6.99
C GLU A 62 -15.80 -19.03 8.42
N ALA A 63 -15.49 -18.05 9.28
CA ALA A 63 -15.18 -18.27 10.68
C ALA A 63 -15.67 -17.10 11.55
N ASP A 64 -15.86 -17.35 12.85
CA ASP A 64 -16.12 -16.25 13.79
C ASP A 64 -14.82 -15.50 14.12
N ASP A 65 -13.75 -16.20 14.48
CA ASP A 65 -12.40 -15.66 14.70
C ASP A 65 -11.35 -16.66 14.17
N ILE A 66 -10.15 -16.19 13.85
CA ILE A 66 -9.04 -17.03 13.41
C ILE A 66 -7.80 -16.76 14.27
N GLU A 67 -7.23 -17.82 14.83
CA GLU A 67 -5.92 -17.86 15.47
C GLU A 67 -5.11 -19.01 14.86
N ALA A 68 -3.91 -18.72 14.30
CA ALA A 68 -3.06 -19.73 13.68
C ALA A 68 -1.59 -19.31 13.60
N ASP A 69 -0.67 -20.27 13.49
CA ASP A 69 0.74 -19.96 13.21
C ASP A 69 0.91 -19.41 11.77
N ALA A 70 0.22 -20.01 10.80
CA ALA A 70 0.16 -19.55 9.41
C ALA A 70 -1.16 -19.98 8.78
N LEU A 71 -1.66 -19.20 7.82
CA LEU A 71 -2.90 -19.47 7.09
C LEU A 71 -2.71 -19.16 5.60
N ILE A 72 -2.84 -20.18 4.75
CA ILE A 72 -2.85 -20.03 3.29
C ILE A 72 -4.13 -20.63 2.75
N PHE A 73 -5.05 -19.78 2.31
CA PHE A 73 -6.34 -20.17 1.76
C PHE A 73 -6.43 -19.83 0.28
N ALA A 74 -6.84 -20.78 -0.57
CA ALA A 74 -6.89 -20.59 -2.02
C ALA A 74 -7.98 -19.61 -2.49
N GLY A 75 -9.02 -19.42 -1.70
CA GLY A 75 -10.17 -18.58 -2.04
C GLY A 75 -10.26 -17.30 -1.21
N THR A 76 -11.48 -16.95 -0.82
CA THR A 76 -11.80 -15.79 0.03
C THR A 76 -11.91 -16.19 1.50
N ILE A 77 -11.31 -15.40 2.39
CA ILE A 77 -11.45 -15.56 3.84
C ILE A 77 -12.46 -14.52 4.35
N VAL A 78 -13.51 -14.97 5.03
CA VAL A 78 -14.55 -14.11 5.64
C VAL A 78 -14.63 -14.44 7.13
N VAL A 79 -14.34 -13.44 7.97
CA VAL A 79 -14.28 -13.60 9.42
C VAL A 79 -15.16 -12.56 10.09
N ARG A 80 -16.04 -12.99 11.00
CA ARG A 80 -16.94 -12.07 11.72
C ARG A 80 -16.16 -11.14 12.65
N GLY A 81 -15.18 -11.69 13.35
CA GLY A 81 -14.30 -11.04 14.30
C GLY A 81 -12.90 -10.83 13.72
N GLY A 82 -11.88 -11.13 14.52
CA GLY A 82 -10.48 -10.87 14.20
C GLY A 82 -9.75 -12.02 13.53
N ILE A 83 -8.65 -11.67 12.85
CA ILE A 83 -7.67 -12.64 12.33
C ILE A 83 -6.34 -12.34 13.02
N HIS A 84 -5.81 -13.33 13.74
CA HIS A 84 -4.49 -13.30 14.35
C HIS A 84 -3.64 -14.45 13.81
N VAL A 85 -2.61 -14.12 13.05
CA VAL A 85 -1.68 -15.10 12.50
C VAL A 85 -0.25 -14.76 12.91
N ASP A 86 0.48 -15.69 13.52
CA ASP A 86 1.85 -15.40 14.01
C ASP A 86 2.85 -15.25 12.85
N GLY A 87 2.60 -15.89 11.71
CA GLY A 87 3.46 -15.86 10.54
C GLY A 87 2.76 -15.27 9.31
N VAL A 88 2.51 -16.12 8.31
CA VAL A 88 1.98 -15.73 7.00
C VAL A 88 0.47 -15.86 6.94
N LEU A 89 -0.21 -14.77 6.62
CA LEU A 89 -1.63 -14.76 6.24
C LEU A 89 -1.75 -14.52 4.74
N ARG A 90 -2.29 -15.50 4.01
CA ARG A 90 -2.47 -15.42 2.56
C ARG A 90 -3.84 -15.91 2.12
N ALA A 91 -4.54 -15.08 1.35
CA ALA A 91 -5.74 -15.45 0.62
C ALA A 91 -5.49 -15.36 -0.89
N GLY A 92 -5.96 -16.36 -1.65
CA GLY A 92 -5.87 -16.34 -3.10
C GLY A 92 -6.78 -15.28 -3.72
N GLN A 93 -7.93 -15.00 -3.08
CA GLN A 93 -8.85 -13.94 -3.47
C GLN A 93 -8.77 -12.81 -2.43
N ALA A 94 -9.83 -12.61 -1.66
CA ALA A 94 -9.97 -11.50 -0.72
C ALA A 94 -9.91 -11.93 0.75
N ILE A 95 -9.68 -10.96 1.64
CA ILE A 95 -9.87 -11.11 3.08
C ILE A 95 -10.91 -10.08 3.53
N ARG A 96 -11.93 -10.51 4.27
CA ARG A 96 -12.92 -9.64 4.89
C ARG A 96 -13.04 -9.99 6.37
N ALA A 97 -12.54 -9.13 7.24
CA ALA A 97 -12.61 -9.29 8.68
C ALA A 97 -13.48 -8.19 9.31
N GLY A 98 -14.48 -8.59 10.10
CA GLY A 98 -15.30 -7.67 10.90
C GLY A 98 -14.57 -7.09 12.12
N GLY A 99 -13.39 -7.62 12.45
CA GLY A 99 -12.46 -7.10 13.45
C GLY A 99 -11.13 -6.64 12.84
N GLY A 100 -10.05 -6.81 13.61
CA GLY A 100 -8.68 -6.48 13.19
C GLY A 100 -7.99 -7.64 12.49
N VAL A 101 -6.97 -7.32 11.68
CA VAL A 101 -6.13 -8.32 11.01
C VAL A 101 -4.69 -8.14 11.46
N ARG A 102 -4.09 -9.19 12.03
CA ARG A 102 -2.69 -9.22 12.46
C ARG A 102 -1.95 -10.38 11.80
N ALA A 103 -0.76 -10.09 11.25
CA ALA A 103 0.19 -11.10 10.79
C ALA A 103 1.61 -10.78 11.28
N GLY A 104 2.39 -11.77 11.69
CA GLY A 104 3.77 -11.55 12.14
C GLY A 104 4.84 -11.58 11.03
N GLU A 105 4.49 -11.96 9.81
CA GLU A 105 5.45 -11.93 8.68
C GLU A 105 4.91 -11.23 7.44
N SER A 106 3.72 -11.64 6.96
CA SER A 106 3.14 -11.02 5.78
C SER A 106 1.64 -11.20 5.70
N ILE A 107 0.99 -10.23 5.06
CA ILE A 107 -0.41 -10.31 4.64
C ILE A 107 -0.44 -10.20 3.12
N THR A 108 -0.94 -11.23 2.45
CA THR A 108 -1.06 -11.26 0.98
C THR A 108 -2.47 -11.61 0.55
N THR A 109 -3.05 -10.81 -0.34
CA THR A 109 -4.36 -11.09 -0.96
C THR A 109 -4.27 -10.89 -2.46
N GLY A 110 -4.88 -11.80 -3.23
CA GLY A 110 -4.97 -11.66 -4.69
C GLY A 110 -5.99 -10.61 -5.14
N GLY A 111 -6.97 -10.30 -4.28
CA GLY A 111 -7.99 -9.28 -4.47
C GLY A 111 -8.01 -8.27 -3.32
N ASP A 112 -9.20 -7.90 -2.86
CA ASP A 112 -9.39 -6.89 -1.83
C ASP A 112 -9.03 -7.38 -0.42
N LEU A 113 -8.58 -6.45 0.42
CA LEU A 113 -8.48 -6.65 1.86
C LEU A 113 -9.34 -5.62 2.58
N GLU A 114 -10.28 -6.11 3.40
CA GLU A 114 -11.08 -5.28 4.29
C GLU A 114 -10.92 -5.73 5.75
N ALA A 115 -10.46 -4.83 6.60
CA ALA A 115 -10.44 -4.97 8.06
C ALA A 115 -11.27 -3.84 8.67
N LYS A 116 -12.34 -4.17 9.40
CA LYS A 116 -13.20 -3.15 10.03
C LYS A 116 -12.56 -2.48 11.24
N ALA A 117 -11.54 -3.10 11.85
CA ALA A 117 -10.69 -2.48 12.88
C ALA A 117 -9.30 -2.10 12.31
N GLY A 118 -8.23 -2.32 13.07
CA GLY A 118 -6.86 -2.06 12.64
C GLY A 118 -6.26 -3.20 11.80
N LEU A 119 -5.24 -2.86 11.01
CA LEU A 119 -4.39 -3.83 10.32
C LEU A 119 -2.95 -3.69 10.82
N TYR A 120 -2.37 -4.78 11.29
CA TYR A 120 -1.00 -4.81 11.80
C TYR A 120 -0.21 -5.93 11.12
N CYS A 121 0.94 -5.59 10.55
CA CYS A 121 1.85 -6.55 9.96
C CYS A 121 3.30 -6.27 10.40
N ASP A 122 3.96 -7.24 11.02
CA ASP A 122 5.39 -7.16 11.37
C ASP A 122 6.30 -7.33 10.13
N GLY A 123 5.74 -7.52 8.95
CA GLY A 123 6.46 -7.49 7.69
C GLY A 123 5.64 -6.86 6.56
N THR A 124 5.54 -7.55 5.42
CA THR A 124 5.02 -6.94 4.19
C THR A 124 3.51 -7.08 4.03
N VAL A 125 2.89 -6.10 3.38
CA VAL A 125 1.46 -6.14 3.03
C VAL A 125 1.34 -6.03 1.51
N HIS A 126 0.76 -7.05 0.88
CA HIS A 126 0.48 -7.08 -0.56
C HIS A 126 -1.00 -7.30 -0.83
N VAL A 127 -1.63 -6.34 -1.52
CA VAL A 127 -3.06 -6.38 -1.84
C VAL A 127 -3.23 -6.22 -3.34
N GLY A 128 -3.82 -7.23 -3.98
CA GLY A 128 -4.06 -7.27 -5.42
C GLY A 128 -5.25 -6.43 -5.89
N GLY A 129 -6.13 -6.03 -4.98
CA GLY A 129 -7.25 -5.11 -5.21
C GLY A 129 -7.18 -3.87 -4.30
N ASP A 130 -8.31 -3.50 -3.71
CA ASP A 130 -8.42 -2.39 -2.76
C ASP A 130 -8.08 -2.81 -1.33
N LEU A 131 -7.47 -1.89 -0.57
CA LEU A 131 -7.21 -2.05 0.86
C LEU A 131 -8.07 -1.08 1.66
N ARG A 132 -8.93 -1.59 2.53
CA ARG A 132 -9.79 -0.80 3.43
C ARG A 132 -9.54 -1.18 4.88
N VAL A 133 -9.13 -0.20 5.68
CA VAL A 133 -8.88 -0.36 7.11
C VAL A 133 -9.72 0.66 7.88
N GLY A 134 -10.60 0.16 8.75
CA GLY A 134 -11.56 0.99 9.48
C GLY A 134 -10.94 1.81 10.61
N TRP A 135 -9.72 1.49 11.04
CA TRP A 135 -8.94 2.23 12.03
C TRP A 135 -7.56 2.58 11.45
N SER A 136 -6.47 2.26 12.15
CA SER A 136 -5.09 2.52 11.72
C SER A 136 -4.45 1.29 11.06
N LEU A 137 -3.47 1.54 10.20
CA LEU A 137 -2.65 0.53 9.54
C LEU A 137 -1.19 0.70 9.98
N THR A 138 -0.56 -0.38 10.46
CA THR A 138 0.88 -0.44 10.72
C THR A 138 1.50 -1.60 9.94
N ALA A 139 2.51 -1.29 9.13
CA ALA A 139 3.32 -2.28 8.42
C ALA A 139 4.81 -2.01 8.67
N ALA A 140 5.51 -2.98 9.25
CA ALA A 140 6.95 -2.85 9.45
C ALA A 140 7.75 -3.08 8.15
N GLY A 141 7.15 -3.76 7.17
CA GLY A 141 7.67 -3.92 5.82
C GLY A 141 6.91 -3.09 4.78
N ALA A 142 7.25 -3.29 3.50
CA ALA A 142 6.66 -2.53 2.41
C ALA A 142 5.15 -2.81 2.25
N LEU A 143 4.40 -1.77 1.91
CA LEU A 143 2.98 -1.84 1.56
C LEU A 143 2.83 -1.67 0.05
N ARG A 144 2.30 -2.71 -0.62
CA ARG A 144 2.00 -2.68 -2.05
C ARG A 144 0.54 -2.95 -2.31
N CYS A 145 -0.14 -2.02 -2.95
CA CYS A 145 -1.56 -2.11 -3.27
C CYS A 145 -1.80 -1.80 -4.76
N ARG A 146 -2.53 -2.68 -5.44
CA ARG A 146 -2.84 -2.53 -6.87
C ARG A 146 -4.12 -1.74 -7.14
N GLY A 147 -4.95 -1.53 -6.11
CA GLY A 147 -6.11 -0.63 -6.14
C GLY A 147 -5.93 0.57 -5.21
N VAL A 148 -7.05 1.04 -4.65
CA VAL A 148 -7.10 2.18 -3.73
C VAL A 148 -6.77 1.73 -2.31
N VAL A 149 -5.99 2.54 -1.58
CA VAL A 149 -5.79 2.37 -0.14
C VAL A 149 -6.64 3.39 0.61
N ARG A 150 -7.50 2.92 1.51
CA ARG A 150 -8.29 3.74 2.42
C ARG A 150 -8.06 3.33 3.87
N VAL A 151 -7.47 4.22 4.66
CA VAL A 151 -7.25 4.04 6.10
C VAL A 151 -7.96 5.16 6.85
N HIS A 152 -8.81 4.81 7.82
CA HIS A 152 -9.67 5.79 8.47
C HIS A 152 -8.92 6.73 9.43
N ARG A 153 -7.83 6.25 10.04
CA ARG A 153 -7.00 7.00 10.98
C ARG A 153 -5.61 7.16 10.37
N ASP A 154 -4.60 6.63 11.04
CA ASP A 154 -3.20 6.77 10.67
C ASP A 154 -2.69 5.57 9.86
N LEU A 155 -1.74 5.84 8.95
CA LEU A 155 -0.95 4.81 8.28
C LEU A 155 0.52 5.02 8.63
N HIS A 156 1.10 4.03 9.31
CA HIS A 156 2.54 3.95 9.57
C HIS A 156 3.18 2.81 8.75
N CYS A 157 4.24 3.13 8.00
CA CYS A 157 4.98 2.15 7.21
C CYS A 157 6.49 2.35 7.39
N ASP A 158 7.22 1.34 7.82
CA ASP A 158 8.67 1.40 8.05
C ASP A 158 9.51 1.16 6.78
N ALA A 159 8.85 0.99 5.63
CA ALA A 159 9.49 0.81 4.34
C ALA A 159 8.74 1.60 3.24
N ASP A 160 8.95 1.23 1.97
CA ASP A 160 8.30 1.86 0.83
C ASP A 160 6.78 1.55 0.79
N ILE A 161 6.01 2.54 0.32
CA ILE A 161 4.61 2.38 -0.08
C ILE A 161 4.52 2.54 -1.61
N ASP A 162 3.96 1.53 -2.28
CA ASP A 162 3.60 1.60 -3.70
C ASP A 162 2.09 1.34 -3.87
N VAL A 163 1.35 2.37 -4.26
CA VAL A 163 -0.11 2.30 -4.51
C VAL A 163 -0.39 2.65 -5.96
N ALA A 164 -1.09 1.78 -6.68
CA ALA A 164 -1.35 2.01 -8.09
C ALA A 164 -2.43 3.09 -8.35
N ASP A 165 -3.40 3.22 -7.46
CA ASP A 165 -4.47 4.24 -7.55
C ASP A 165 -4.29 5.34 -6.47
N ASP A 166 -5.32 5.65 -5.69
CA ASP A 166 -5.32 6.71 -4.68
C ASP A 166 -4.93 6.20 -3.30
N LEU A 167 -4.23 7.04 -2.54
CA LEU A 167 -3.90 6.83 -1.13
C LEU A 167 -4.70 7.82 -0.27
N LEU A 168 -5.70 7.31 0.45
CA LEU A 168 -6.67 8.08 1.22
C LEU A 168 -6.57 7.77 2.71
N ILE A 169 -6.02 8.72 3.47
CA ILE A 169 -5.75 8.61 4.91
C ILE A 169 -6.63 9.61 5.66
N GLY A 170 -7.32 9.17 6.71
CA GLY A 170 -8.20 10.06 7.46
C GLY A 170 -7.43 11.01 8.39
N GLU A 171 -6.31 10.55 8.95
CA GLU A 171 -5.44 11.36 9.82
C GLU A 171 -4.03 11.42 9.23
N ALA A 172 -2.99 10.90 9.91
CA ALA A 172 -1.60 11.08 9.49
C ALA A 172 -1.06 9.93 8.64
N LEU A 173 -0.20 10.27 7.67
CA LEU A 173 0.63 9.32 6.91
C LEU A 173 2.09 9.49 7.35
N ALA A 174 2.71 8.46 7.90
CA ALA A 174 4.12 8.47 8.31
C ALA A 174 4.88 7.28 7.74
N VAL A 175 5.86 7.55 6.88
CA VAL A 175 6.56 6.52 6.10
C VAL A 175 8.08 6.69 6.19
N ARG A 176 8.83 5.64 6.53
CA ARG A 176 10.31 5.71 6.49
C ARG A 176 10.88 5.58 5.08
N GLY A 177 10.19 4.85 4.21
CA GLY A 177 10.57 4.70 2.81
C GLY A 177 9.94 5.75 1.89
N ASN A 178 9.98 5.46 0.60
CA ASN A 178 9.37 6.27 -0.45
C ASN A 178 7.85 6.05 -0.47
N VAL A 179 7.11 7.07 -0.87
CA VAL A 179 5.68 6.99 -1.17
C VAL A 179 5.49 7.19 -2.66
N ARG A 180 5.07 6.15 -3.38
CA ARG A 180 4.78 6.20 -4.83
C ARG A 180 3.31 5.88 -5.06
N VAL A 181 2.58 6.85 -5.61
CA VAL A 181 1.13 6.76 -5.78
C VAL A 181 0.75 7.09 -7.23
N GLY A 182 0.10 6.14 -7.90
CA GLY A 182 -0.23 6.24 -9.32
C GLY A 182 -1.37 7.22 -9.64
N LYS A 183 -2.12 7.67 -8.62
CA LYS A 183 -3.05 8.81 -8.71
C LYS A 183 -2.70 9.87 -7.68
N GLY A 184 -3.57 10.12 -6.69
CA GLY A 184 -3.41 11.19 -5.69
C GLY A 184 -3.14 10.68 -4.28
N VAL A 185 -2.48 11.52 -3.48
CA VAL A 185 -2.37 11.35 -2.02
C VAL A 185 -3.29 12.34 -1.34
N ARG A 186 -4.12 11.86 -0.41
CA ARG A 186 -4.92 12.72 0.47
C ARG A 186 -4.84 12.21 1.90
N ALA A 187 -4.38 13.07 2.81
CA ALA A 187 -4.42 12.83 4.25
C ALA A 187 -5.16 13.97 4.95
N GLY A 188 -5.95 13.65 5.98
CA GLY A 188 -6.61 14.66 6.82
C GLY A 188 -5.70 15.29 7.87
N GLY A 189 -4.49 14.76 8.07
CA GLY A 189 -3.46 15.29 8.95
C GLY A 189 -2.12 15.49 8.24
N GLU A 190 -1.03 15.29 8.97
CA GLU A 190 0.34 15.39 8.46
C GLU A 190 0.63 14.26 7.46
N VAL A 191 1.42 14.59 6.44
CA VAL A 191 2.01 13.62 5.50
C VAL A 191 3.52 13.73 5.59
N SER A 192 4.18 12.68 6.09
CA SER A 192 5.64 12.65 6.21
C SER A 192 6.27 11.40 5.59
N SER A 193 7.38 11.61 4.90
CA SER A 193 8.25 10.54 4.40
C SER A 193 9.71 10.83 4.72
N GLU A 194 10.45 9.86 5.27
CA GLU A 194 11.90 9.97 5.44
C GLU A 194 12.67 9.80 4.10
N ALA A 195 11.95 9.61 2.98
CA ALA A 195 12.49 9.58 1.63
C ALA A 195 11.75 10.59 0.73
N GLY A 196 11.20 10.15 -0.41
CA GLY A 196 10.49 11.01 -1.37
C GLY A 196 9.01 10.65 -1.47
N ILE A 197 8.19 11.63 -1.83
CA ILE A 197 6.76 11.45 -2.11
C ILE A 197 6.51 11.82 -3.57
N VAL A 198 6.01 10.86 -4.34
CA VAL A 198 5.71 11.00 -5.76
C VAL A 198 4.26 10.57 -6.01
N SER A 199 3.47 11.48 -6.59
CA SER A 199 2.09 11.25 -6.98
C SER A 199 1.90 11.63 -8.44
N ALA A 200 1.20 10.81 -9.24
CA ALA A 200 0.93 11.17 -10.63
C ALA A 200 -0.05 12.36 -10.77
N ASN A 201 -0.98 12.49 -9.82
CA ASN A 201 -1.93 13.59 -9.74
C ASN A 201 -1.48 14.60 -8.68
N GLY A 202 -2.35 14.96 -7.73
CA GLY A 202 -2.05 15.91 -6.66
C GLY A 202 -1.78 15.27 -5.31
N ILE A 203 -1.14 16.05 -4.43
CA ILE A 203 -0.91 15.71 -3.02
C ILE A 203 -1.68 16.72 -2.16
N LEU A 204 -2.52 16.23 -1.25
CA LEU A 204 -3.25 17.04 -0.27
C LEU A 204 -2.96 16.58 1.15
N ALA A 205 -2.40 17.46 1.98
CA ALA A 205 -2.19 17.24 3.41
C ALA A 205 -3.09 18.17 4.25
N GLY A 206 -3.68 17.60 5.31
CA GLY A 206 -4.52 18.28 6.28
C GLY A 206 -3.75 19.20 7.24
N ALA A 207 -2.45 18.94 7.39
CA ALA A 207 -1.51 19.71 8.19
C ALA A 207 -0.22 19.93 7.37
N ASP A 208 0.93 19.56 7.90
CA ASP A 208 2.23 19.67 7.22
C ASP A 208 2.42 18.56 6.17
N LEU A 209 3.21 18.85 5.14
CA LEU A 209 3.69 17.91 4.14
C LEU A 209 5.22 17.93 4.13
N ARG A 210 5.84 16.82 4.54
CA ARG A 210 7.29 16.69 4.69
C ARG A 210 7.86 15.51 3.89
N ALA A 211 8.94 15.75 3.17
CA ALA A 211 9.77 14.68 2.59
C ALA A 211 11.25 14.99 2.78
N SER A 212 12.05 14.03 3.23
CA SER A 212 13.51 14.23 3.36
C SER A 212 14.22 14.41 2.01
N THR A 213 13.60 13.99 0.91
CA THR A 213 14.13 14.16 -0.45
C THR A 213 13.16 14.98 -1.30
N HIS A 214 12.66 14.45 -2.41
CA HIS A 214 11.82 15.17 -3.36
C HIS A 214 10.33 15.06 -3.02
N LEU A 215 9.59 16.15 -3.29
CA LEU A 215 8.14 16.15 -3.40
C LEU A 215 7.78 16.35 -4.86
N GLU A 216 7.05 15.40 -5.45
CA GLU A 216 6.65 15.47 -6.86
C GLU A 216 5.17 15.13 -7.04
N ALA A 217 4.45 16.02 -7.73
CA ALA A 217 3.05 15.84 -8.11
C ALA A 217 2.85 16.25 -9.57
N GLY A 218 2.11 15.46 -10.35
CA GLY A 218 1.80 15.80 -11.73
C GLY A 218 0.71 16.87 -11.89
N TRP A 219 -0.09 17.11 -10.85
CA TRP A 219 -1.01 18.25 -10.73
C TRP A 219 -0.50 19.22 -9.67
N GLY A 220 -1.33 19.64 -8.70
CA GLY A 220 -0.95 20.54 -7.61
C GLY A 220 -0.53 19.85 -6.32
N ILE A 221 0.19 20.59 -5.47
CA ILE A 221 0.52 20.20 -4.10
C ILE A 221 -0.16 21.19 -3.15
N LYS A 222 -0.91 20.69 -2.17
CA LYS A 222 -1.56 21.52 -1.17
C LYS A 222 -1.38 20.97 0.24
N ALA A 223 -1.03 21.84 1.17
CA ALA A 223 -0.97 21.56 2.60
C ALA A 223 -1.55 22.73 3.38
N TRP A 224 -2.28 22.47 4.47
CA TRP A 224 -2.78 23.55 5.33
C TRP A 224 -1.73 24.07 6.31
N GLY A 225 -0.65 23.31 6.54
CA GLY A 225 0.53 23.73 7.28
C GLY A 225 1.70 24.06 6.34
N ASP A 226 2.89 23.63 6.75
CA ASP A 226 4.12 23.81 5.99
C ASP A 226 4.28 22.75 4.89
N ILE A 227 4.97 23.13 3.80
CA ILE A 227 5.45 22.19 2.78
C ILE A 227 6.97 22.22 2.80
N GLU A 228 7.58 21.12 3.22
CA GLU A 228 9.02 21.02 3.38
C GLU A 228 9.58 19.80 2.63
N ALA A 229 10.58 20.05 1.79
CA ALA A 229 11.34 19.01 1.10
C ALA A 229 12.83 19.19 1.37
N GLY A 230 13.55 18.12 1.72
CA GLY A 230 15.02 18.13 1.76
C GLY A 230 15.66 18.17 0.38
N GLY A 231 14.87 17.97 -0.68
CA GLY A 231 15.22 18.12 -2.09
C GLY A 231 14.34 19.15 -2.80
N ALA A 232 14.22 19.01 -4.13
CA ALA A 232 13.34 19.83 -4.95
C ALA A 232 11.85 19.53 -4.71
N ILE A 233 11.02 20.55 -4.90
CA ILE A 233 9.56 20.45 -4.98
C ILE A 233 9.17 20.64 -6.44
N ARG A 234 8.46 19.67 -7.02
CA ARG A 234 7.99 19.70 -8.41
C ARG A 234 6.49 19.50 -8.47
N SER A 235 5.80 20.44 -9.11
CA SER A 235 4.36 20.44 -9.28
C SER A 235 4.03 20.72 -10.75
N GLY A 236 3.15 19.91 -11.33
CA GLY A 236 2.63 20.17 -12.66
C GLY A 236 1.79 21.45 -12.72
N GLU A 237 1.08 21.76 -11.63
CA GLU A 237 0.24 22.94 -11.46
C GLU A 237 0.79 23.82 -10.32
N GLY A 238 -0.06 24.31 -9.41
CA GLY A 238 0.31 25.16 -8.30
C GLY A 238 0.88 24.43 -7.08
N VAL A 239 1.40 25.21 -6.12
CA VAL A 239 1.77 24.75 -4.78
C VAL A 239 1.19 25.72 -3.75
N GLU A 240 0.36 25.23 -2.84
CA GLU A 240 -0.30 26.03 -1.81
C GLU A 240 0.02 25.49 -0.42
N ALA A 241 0.63 26.31 0.42
CA ALA A 241 0.84 26.05 1.85
C ALA A 241 0.06 27.08 2.68
N GLY A 242 -0.48 26.68 3.82
CA GLY A 242 -0.95 27.63 4.82
C GLY A 242 0.21 28.28 5.58
N GLY A 243 1.33 27.58 5.69
CA GLY A 243 2.59 28.07 6.27
C GLY A 243 3.63 28.41 5.20
N VAL A 244 4.85 27.91 5.37
CA VAL A 244 5.97 28.14 4.45
C VAL A 244 6.10 27.03 3.39
N ILE A 245 6.75 27.35 2.27
CA ILE A 245 7.21 26.35 1.29
C ILE A 245 8.74 26.39 1.26
N VAL A 246 9.37 25.27 1.62
CA VAL A 246 10.82 25.15 1.74
C VAL A 246 11.33 23.97 0.92
N ALA A 247 12.23 24.26 -0.02
CA ALA A 247 13.02 23.25 -0.71
C ALA A 247 14.43 23.18 -0.14
N GLY A 248 15.05 22.01 -0.27
CA GLY A 248 16.36 21.72 0.32
C GLY A 248 17.50 22.58 -0.21
N PRO A 249 18.63 22.69 0.52
CA PRO A 249 19.82 23.41 0.05
C PRO A 249 20.26 22.98 -1.36
N GLY A 250 20.40 23.95 -2.27
CA GLY A 250 20.79 23.69 -3.66
C GLY A 250 19.64 23.23 -4.58
N TYR A 251 18.44 23.04 -4.07
CA TYR A 251 17.25 22.66 -4.84
C TYR A 251 16.24 23.80 -4.98
N GLY A 252 15.45 23.76 -6.06
CA GLY A 252 14.43 24.74 -6.38
C GLY A 252 13.00 24.23 -6.20
N ILE A 253 12.07 25.19 -6.20
CA ILE A 253 10.63 24.94 -6.28
C ILE A 253 10.20 25.19 -7.73
N HIS A 254 9.68 24.15 -8.36
CA HIS A 254 9.28 24.14 -9.76
C HIS A 254 7.78 23.85 -9.85
N ALA A 255 6.99 24.88 -10.16
CA ALA A 255 5.56 24.75 -10.37
C ALA A 255 5.14 25.20 -11.77
N GLY A 256 3.91 24.85 -12.16
CA GLY A 256 3.37 25.14 -13.48
C GLY A 256 4.05 24.37 -14.60
N LEU A 257 4.71 23.24 -14.31
CA LEU A 257 5.46 22.45 -15.30
C LEU A 257 4.58 21.93 -16.45
N ASN A 258 3.27 21.80 -16.20
CA ASN A 258 2.27 21.31 -17.16
C ASN A 258 1.22 22.38 -17.52
N VAL A 259 1.45 23.67 -17.19
CA VAL A 259 0.49 24.76 -17.41
C VAL A 259 1.04 25.75 -18.45
N ARG A 260 0.18 26.19 -19.38
CA ARG A 260 0.53 27.25 -20.34
C ARG A 260 0.78 28.57 -19.61
N MET A 261 1.81 29.32 -20.03
CA MET A 261 2.22 30.57 -19.37
C MET A 261 1.09 31.59 -19.23
N ASP A 262 0.21 31.72 -20.21
CA ASP A 262 -0.93 32.65 -20.16
C ASP A 262 -1.95 32.29 -19.05
N ASP A 263 -2.01 31.01 -18.67
CA ASP A 263 -2.92 30.49 -17.63
C ASP A 263 -2.24 30.39 -16.25
N TRP A 264 -0.96 30.76 -16.13
CA TRP A 264 -0.21 30.66 -14.88
C TRP A 264 -0.86 31.38 -13.69
N PRO A 265 -1.42 32.60 -13.84
CA PRO A 265 -2.10 33.28 -12.73
C PRO A 265 -3.28 32.50 -12.14
N ALA A 266 -3.90 31.61 -12.92
CA ALA A 266 -5.03 30.80 -12.49
C ALA A 266 -4.62 29.40 -12.01
N SER A 267 -3.67 28.75 -12.69
CA SER A 267 -3.42 27.30 -12.52
C SER A 267 -2.01 26.93 -12.08
N ALA A 268 -1.02 27.82 -12.19
CA ALA A 268 0.36 27.60 -11.73
C ALA A 268 0.67 28.37 -10.44
N CYS A 269 -0.37 28.63 -9.64
CA CYS A 269 -0.31 29.55 -8.52
C CYS A 269 0.56 28.99 -7.37
N ILE A 270 1.42 29.84 -6.82
CA ILE A 270 2.19 29.58 -5.60
C ILE A 270 1.66 30.49 -4.51
N ARG A 271 1.18 29.89 -3.41
CA ARG A 271 0.63 30.60 -2.26
C ARG A 271 1.22 30.03 -0.98
N ALA A 272 1.67 30.91 -0.10
CA ALA A 272 2.25 30.60 1.20
C ALA A 272 2.19 31.84 2.09
N ALA A 273 2.55 31.71 3.37
CA ALA A 273 2.69 32.84 4.29
C ALA A 273 3.72 33.89 3.84
N GLN A 274 4.71 33.48 3.04
CA GLN A 274 5.71 34.36 2.44
C GLN A 274 6.23 33.77 1.13
N GLN A 275 6.76 34.63 0.25
CA GLN A 275 7.34 34.18 -1.02
C GLN A 275 8.54 33.24 -0.76
N PRO A 276 8.56 32.03 -1.35
CA PRO A 276 9.68 31.11 -1.17
C PRO A 276 10.96 31.63 -1.82
N SER A 277 12.09 31.53 -1.11
CA SER A 277 13.38 32.08 -1.56
C SER A 277 13.97 31.40 -2.80
N ARG A 278 13.56 30.16 -3.11
CA ARG A 278 14.05 29.36 -4.24
C ARG A 278 12.96 29.00 -5.24
N LEU A 279 12.01 29.91 -5.46
CA LEU A 279 11.01 29.75 -6.51
C LEU A 279 11.65 29.90 -7.91
N ILE A 280 11.64 28.82 -8.70
CA ILE A 280 12.23 28.77 -10.05
C ILE A 280 11.17 28.95 -11.13
N SER A 281 9.97 28.38 -10.96
CA SER A 281 8.85 28.51 -11.88
C SER A 281 7.50 28.45 -11.15
N GLY A 282 6.48 29.04 -11.76
CA GLY A 282 5.14 29.23 -11.16
C GLY A 282 4.80 30.72 -11.00
N TYR A 283 3.56 31.00 -10.64
CA TYR A 283 3.06 32.37 -10.41
C TYR A 283 2.87 32.61 -8.92
N TRP A 284 3.74 33.41 -8.32
CA TRP A 284 3.53 33.87 -6.94
C TRP A 284 2.28 34.74 -6.87
N ALA A 285 1.26 34.30 -6.13
CA ALA A 285 0.10 35.10 -5.81
C ALA A 285 0.10 35.40 -4.31
N GLU A 286 0.02 36.68 -3.97
CA GLU A 286 -0.11 37.09 -2.58
C GLU A 286 -1.35 36.46 -1.93
N ALA A 287 -1.23 36.10 -0.66
CA ALA A 287 -2.37 35.67 0.13
C ALA A 287 -3.38 36.82 0.22
N ALA A 288 -4.65 36.52 -0.09
CA ALA A 288 -5.74 37.48 0.02
C ALA A 288 -6.18 37.68 1.47
#